data_AF-A0A4R4NBB9-F1
#
_entry.id   AF-A0A4R4NBB9-F1
#
_cell.length_a   1.000
_cell.length_b   1.000
_cell.length_c   1.000
_cell.angle_alpha   90.00
_cell.angle_beta   90.00
_cell.angle_gamma   90.00
#
_symmetry.space_group_name_H-M   'P 1'
#
loop_
_entity.id
_entity.type
_entity.pdbx_description
1 polymer ?
#
loop_
_entity_poly.entity_id
_entity_poly.type
_entity_poly.pdbx_seq_one_letter_code
_entity_poly.pdbx_strand_id
1 'polypeptide(L)'
;LVVRKGTRFAPRGPVDERESGRAPGFENIPAIVAAAASLRAVRATADEEGARLRGLVELVRGRVPELVPEVAVVGDPVHRLPHVVTFSCLYVDGEALLHGLDRAGFAVSSGSSCTSSTLTPSHVLRAMGVLSEGNVRVSLPPGTREEEVERFLAVLPGVVAEVRGRLGASPTGPAPAAVPSSGDEGDEGEESVTVDSLGKLCPVPVIELAKAVGRVPVGGVVTVLADDEAARLDIPAWCAMRGQEYLGEPTHHTYRVRRLA
;
A
#
# COMPACT_ATOMS: atom_id res chain seq x y z
N LEU A 1 27.14 -9.21 -0.17
CA LEU A 1 26.82 -9.97 -1.40
C LEU A 1 27.37 -11.39 -1.24
N VAL A 2 26.57 -12.42 -1.53
CA VAL A 2 27.07 -13.80 -1.58
C VAL A 2 27.19 -14.18 -3.05
N VAL A 3 28.42 -14.44 -3.51
CA VAL A 3 28.70 -14.84 -4.90
C VAL A 3 29.11 -16.31 -4.91
N ARG A 4 28.41 -17.13 -5.70
CA ARG A 4 28.74 -18.55 -5.83
C ARG A 4 30.13 -18.71 -6.45
N LYS A 5 30.89 -19.70 -5.98
CA LYS A 5 32.19 -20.04 -6.57
C LYS A 5 32.03 -20.33 -8.07
N GLY A 6 32.91 -19.76 -8.90
CA GLY A 6 32.86 -19.90 -10.36
C GLY A 6 31.95 -18.88 -11.07
N THR A 7 31.15 -18.10 -10.35
CA THR A 7 30.37 -17.02 -10.95
C THR A 7 31.29 -15.88 -11.36
N ARG A 8 31.24 -15.49 -12.64
CA ARG A 8 31.89 -14.28 -13.14
C ARG A 8 31.24 -13.07 -12.47
N PHE A 9 32.04 -12.28 -11.76
CA PHE A 9 31.61 -11.12 -11.01
C PHE A 9 32.60 -9.98 -11.24
N ALA A 10 32.08 -8.77 -11.48
CA ALA A 10 32.86 -7.55 -11.60
C ALA A 10 32.34 -6.54 -10.56
N PRO A 11 33.21 -5.99 -9.70
CA PRO A 11 32.82 -4.92 -8.77
C PRO A 11 32.42 -3.65 -9.53
N ARG A 12 31.47 -2.89 -8.99
CA ARG A 12 30.97 -1.63 -9.59
C ARG A 12 31.76 -0.38 -9.18
N GLY A 13 32.61 -0.48 -8.16
CA GLY A 13 33.34 0.65 -7.56
C GLY A 13 34.83 0.68 -7.92
N PRO A 14 35.61 1.53 -7.23
CA PRO A 14 37.07 1.52 -7.33
C PRO A 14 37.63 0.13 -7.05
N VAL A 15 38.76 -0.20 -7.69
CA VAL A 15 39.41 -1.51 -7.55
C VAL A 15 40.80 -1.30 -6.94
N ASP A 16 41.13 -2.08 -5.93
CA ASP A 16 42.48 -2.24 -5.39
C ASP A 16 42.80 -3.73 -5.20
N GLU A 17 43.94 -4.06 -4.60
CA GLU A 17 44.38 -5.46 -4.43
C GLU A 17 43.69 -6.19 -3.25
N ARG A 18 43.01 -5.46 -2.37
CA ARG A 18 42.39 -6.04 -1.16
C ARG A 18 41.19 -6.88 -1.53
N GLU A 19 40.87 -7.85 -0.68
CA GLU A 19 39.76 -8.79 -0.92
C GLU A 19 39.80 -9.42 -2.33
N SER A 20 41.00 -9.64 -2.88
CA SER A 20 41.20 -10.10 -4.27
C SER A 20 40.53 -9.22 -5.34
N GLY A 21 40.51 -7.91 -5.12
CA GLY A 21 39.87 -6.93 -5.99
C GLY A 21 38.35 -6.93 -5.94
N ARG A 22 37.73 -7.53 -4.91
CA ARG A 22 36.26 -7.61 -4.79
C ARG A 22 35.64 -6.42 -4.06
N ALA A 23 36.38 -5.83 -3.13
CA ALA A 23 35.94 -4.68 -2.35
C ALA A 23 37.17 -3.79 -2.07
N PRO A 24 37.11 -2.49 -2.44
CA PRO A 24 38.20 -1.57 -2.16
C PRO A 24 38.21 -1.12 -0.69
N GLY A 25 39.35 -0.62 -0.24
CA GLY A 25 39.50 0.03 1.06
C GLY A 25 39.83 -0.94 2.20
N PHE A 26 40.10 -0.37 3.37
CA PHE A 26 40.45 -1.14 4.56
C PHE A 26 39.23 -1.88 5.13
N GLU A 27 39.48 -3.08 5.61
CA GLU A 27 38.50 -3.96 6.19
C GLU A 27 37.93 -3.33 7.47
N ASN A 28 36.60 -3.23 7.56
CA ASN A 28 35.94 -2.85 8.80
C ASN A 28 35.90 -4.08 9.74
N ILE A 29 37.04 -4.40 10.35
CA ILE A 29 37.22 -5.58 11.21
C ILE A 29 36.13 -5.66 12.30
N PRO A 30 35.78 -4.58 13.04
CA PRO A 30 34.69 -4.63 14.01
C PRO A 30 33.35 -5.04 13.40
N ALA A 31 32.97 -4.46 12.24
CA ALA A 31 31.71 -4.81 11.58
C ALA A 31 31.69 -6.25 11.06
N ILE A 32 32.84 -6.76 10.58
CA ILE A 32 32.98 -8.15 10.11
C ILE A 32 32.76 -9.12 11.28
N VAL A 33 33.42 -8.89 12.41
CA VAL A 33 33.29 -9.74 13.60
C VAL A 33 31.85 -9.69 14.14
N ALA A 34 31.26 -8.48 14.22
CA ALA A 34 29.88 -8.31 14.65
C ALA A 34 28.89 -9.02 13.72
N ALA A 35 29.04 -8.90 12.40
CA ALA A 35 28.19 -9.58 11.43
C ALA A 35 28.29 -11.11 11.56
N ALA A 36 29.49 -11.65 11.75
CA ALA A 36 29.69 -13.08 11.95
C ALA A 36 29.07 -13.59 13.26
N ALA A 37 29.22 -12.85 14.35
CA ALA A 37 28.61 -13.18 15.64
C ALA A 37 27.08 -13.13 15.56
N SER A 38 26.51 -12.06 15.00
CA SER A 38 25.06 -11.91 14.82
C SER A 38 24.48 -13.00 13.94
N LEU A 39 25.15 -13.38 12.84
CA LEU A 39 24.69 -14.47 11.97
C LEU A 39 24.66 -15.81 12.70
N ARG A 40 25.68 -16.11 13.53
CA ARG A 40 25.69 -17.34 14.34
C ARG A 40 24.57 -17.36 15.36
N ALA A 41 24.36 -16.24 16.05
CA ALA A 41 23.31 -16.11 17.05
C ALA A 41 21.92 -16.30 16.43
N VAL A 42 21.63 -15.62 15.31
CA VAL A 42 20.33 -15.73 14.63
C VAL A 42 20.12 -17.14 14.07
N ARG A 43 21.13 -17.75 13.45
CA ARG A 43 21.00 -19.11 12.89
C ARG A 43 20.67 -20.17 13.93
N ALA A 44 21.09 -20.00 15.17
CA ALA A 44 20.83 -20.98 16.22
C ALA A 44 19.34 -21.10 16.58
N THR A 45 18.54 -20.04 16.36
CA THR A 45 17.13 -19.96 16.75
C THR A 45 16.18 -19.62 15.61
N ALA A 46 16.70 -19.43 14.37
CA ALA A 46 15.93 -18.92 13.24
C ALA A 46 14.70 -19.75 12.88
N ASP A 47 14.79 -21.09 12.94
CA ASP A 47 13.69 -21.97 12.56
C ASP A 47 12.56 -21.94 13.59
N GLU A 48 12.91 -22.02 14.88
CA GLU A 48 11.96 -21.93 16.00
C GLU A 48 11.28 -20.55 16.03
N GLU A 49 12.07 -19.48 15.96
CA GLU A 49 11.53 -18.12 15.96
C GLU A 49 10.71 -17.84 14.70
N GLY A 50 11.14 -18.39 13.55
CA GLY A 50 10.39 -18.31 12.30
C GLY A 50 9.03 -19.00 12.40
N ALA A 51 8.94 -20.18 13.03
CA ALA A 51 7.66 -20.85 13.26
C ALA A 51 6.74 -20.04 14.18
N ARG A 52 7.29 -19.49 15.27
CA ARG A 52 6.57 -18.67 16.24
C ARG A 52 6.02 -17.38 15.60
N LEU A 53 6.88 -16.62 14.93
CA LEU A 53 6.49 -15.38 14.26
C LEU A 53 5.50 -15.63 13.11
N ARG A 54 5.59 -16.77 12.41
CA ARG A 54 4.61 -17.15 11.40
C ARG A 54 3.21 -17.26 12.00
N GLY A 55 3.07 -17.89 13.17
CA GLY A 55 1.79 -17.98 13.88
C GLY A 55 1.21 -16.61 14.21
N LEU A 56 2.03 -15.70 14.74
CA LEU A 56 1.62 -14.32 15.03
C LEU A 56 1.23 -13.54 13.77
N VAL A 57 1.97 -13.74 12.67
CA VAL A 57 1.63 -13.13 11.39
C VAL A 57 0.31 -13.68 10.84
N GLU A 58 0.05 -14.99 10.95
CA GLU A 58 -1.26 -15.56 10.55
C GLU A 58 -2.41 -14.97 11.37
N LEU A 59 -2.21 -14.77 12.68
CA LEU A 59 -3.19 -14.09 13.52
C LEU A 59 -3.51 -12.68 12.98
N VAL A 60 -2.49 -11.88 12.66
CA VAL A 60 -2.71 -10.54 12.07
C VAL A 60 -3.41 -10.65 10.72
N ARG A 61 -2.97 -11.55 9.83
CA ARG A 61 -3.57 -11.73 8.49
C ARG A 61 -5.05 -12.11 8.54
N GLY A 62 -5.44 -12.96 9.49
CA GLY A 62 -6.84 -13.37 9.67
C GLY A 62 -7.70 -12.28 10.32
N ARG A 63 -7.17 -11.59 11.34
CA ARG A 63 -7.95 -10.66 12.16
C ARG A 63 -8.10 -9.27 11.56
N VAL A 64 -7.10 -8.75 10.83
CA VAL A 64 -7.19 -7.39 10.28
C VAL A 64 -8.40 -7.23 9.34
N PRO A 65 -8.68 -8.14 8.39
CA PRO A 65 -9.88 -8.03 7.53
C PRO A 65 -11.21 -8.09 8.29
N GLU A 66 -11.26 -8.80 9.42
CA GLU A 66 -12.46 -8.88 10.28
C GLU A 66 -12.69 -7.59 11.08
N LEU A 67 -11.60 -6.95 11.52
CA LEU A 67 -11.64 -5.81 12.42
C LEU A 67 -11.68 -4.46 11.70
N VAL A 68 -11.13 -4.40 10.48
CA VAL A 68 -11.02 -3.18 9.69
C VAL A 68 -11.74 -3.38 8.36
N PRO A 69 -12.88 -2.70 8.13
CA PRO A 69 -13.54 -2.73 6.83
C PRO A 69 -12.60 -2.20 5.75
N GLU A 70 -12.76 -2.68 4.52
CA GLU A 70 -12.01 -2.15 3.37
C GLU A 70 -10.49 -2.25 3.55
N VAL A 71 -10.05 -3.46 3.85
CA VAL A 71 -8.64 -3.84 3.93
C VAL A 71 -8.34 -4.91 2.89
N ALA A 72 -7.16 -4.79 2.28
CA ALA A 72 -6.58 -5.84 1.47
C ALA A 72 -5.25 -6.30 2.08
N VAL A 73 -5.17 -7.57 2.50
CA VAL A 73 -3.90 -8.18 2.91
C VAL A 73 -3.09 -8.56 1.67
N VAL A 74 -1.84 -8.13 1.62
CA VAL A 74 -0.97 -8.25 0.44
C VAL A 74 0.07 -9.37 0.63
N GLY A 75 0.48 -9.98 -0.48
CA GLY A 75 1.54 -10.98 -0.54
C GLY A 75 1.06 -12.43 -0.46
N ASP A 76 1.91 -13.34 -0.95
CA ASP A 76 1.62 -14.77 -1.07
C ASP A 76 1.23 -15.37 0.30
N PRO A 77 0.12 -16.12 0.39
CA PRO A 77 -0.37 -16.69 1.63
C PRO A 77 0.50 -17.82 2.19
N VAL A 78 1.47 -18.34 1.43
CA VAL A 78 2.35 -19.45 1.86
C VAL A 78 3.82 -19.02 1.80
N HIS A 79 4.27 -18.58 0.62
CA HIS A 79 5.66 -18.26 0.27
C HIS A 79 6.05 -16.83 0.67
N ARG A 80 5.97 -16.54 1.96
CA ARG A 80 6.33 -15.25 2.54
C ARG A 80 7.28 -15.38 3.73
N LEU A 81 7.95 -14.27 4.06
CA LEU A 81 8.75 -14.17 5.28
C LEU A 81 7.87 -14.38 6.52
N PRO A 82 8.33 -15.14 7.53
CA PRO A 82 7.50 -15.51 8.67
C PRO A 82 7.14 -14.33 9.58
N HIS A 83 7.88 -13.23 9.52
CA HIS A 83 7.81 -12.11 10.45
C HIS A 83 7.27 -10.82 9.82
N VAL A 84 6.79 -10.88 8.58
CA VAL A 84 6.29 -9.70 7.85
C VAL A 84 4.85 -9.92 7.42
N VAL A 85 4.01 -8.92 7.68
CA VAL A 85 2.67 -8.80 7.13
C VAL A 85 2.48 -7.42 6.54
N THR A 86 1.87 -7.36 5.37
CA THR A 86 1.52 -6.12 4.69
C THR A 86 0.04 -6.12 4.41
N PHE A 87 -0.62 -5.00 4.67
CA PHE A 87 -2.01 -4.78 4.29
C PHE A 87 -2.22 -3.32 3.89
N SER A 88 -3.20 -3.09 3.04
CA SER A 88 -3.63 -1.77 2.59
C SER A 88 -4.99 -1.46 3.20
N CYS A 89 -5.08 -0.38 3.99
CA CYS A 89 -6.33 0.17 4.47
C CYS A 89 -6.86 1.16 3.44
N LEU A 90 -7.97 0.84 2.77
CA LEU A 90 -8.46 1.68 1.69
C LEU A 90 -9.09 2.95 2.20
N TYR A 91 -9.02 4.00 1.38
CA TYR A 91 -9.50 5.35 1.71
C TYR A 91 -8.78 5.93 2.93
N VAL A 92 -7.52 5.53 3.13
CA VAL A 92 -6.67 5.98 4.23
C VAL A 92 -5.38 6.50 3.63
N ASP A 93 -5.00 7.71 4.06
CA ASP A 93 -3.67 8.22 3.80
C ASP A 93 -2.65 7.42 4.63
N GLY A 94 -1.66 6.82 3.97
CA GLY A 94 -0.68 5.95 4.61
C GLY A 94 0.15 6.68 5.65
N GLU A 95 0.55 7.92 5.36
CA GLU A 95 1.36 8.72 6.29
C GLU A 95 0.57 9.10 7.56
N ALA A 96 -0.68 9.54 7.41
CA ALA A 96 -1.57 9.79 8.53
C ALA A 96 -1.82 8.53 9.38
N LEU A 97 -1.95 7.36 8.76
CA LEU A 97 -2.07 6.08 9.47
C LEU A 97 -0.80 5.72 10.23
N LEU A 98 0.38 5.88 9.62
CA LEU A 98 1.67 5.68 10.28
C LEU A 98 1.80 6.60 11.51
N HIS A 99 1.51 7.89 11.36
CA HIS A 99 1.53 8.84 12.47
C HIS A 99 0.49 8.48 13.55
N GLY A 100 -0.68 7.97 13.17
CA GLY A 100 -1.70 7.49 14.11
C GLY A 100 -1.22 6.30 14.94
N LEU A 101 -0.56 5.34 14.30
CA LEU A 101 0.01 4.16 14.95
C LEU A 101 1.21 4.53 15.83
N ASP A 102 2.05 5.47 15.40
CA ASP A 102 3.17 5.98 16.19
C ASP A 102 2.69 6.64 17.50
N ARG A 103 1.65 7.50 17.43
CA ARG A 103 1.01 8.06 18.64
C ARG A 103 0.45 6.99 19.58
N ALA A 104 0.02 5.85 19.03
CA ALA A 104 -0.45 4.72 19.81
C ALA A 104 0.68 3.79 20.30
N GLY A 105 1.95 4.17 20.07
CA GLY A 105 3.12 3.44 20.55
C GLY A 105 3.59 2.31 19.65
N PHE A 106 3.24 2.33 18.35
CA PHE A 106 3.64 1.31 17.39
C PHE A 106 4.50 1.90 16.27
N ALA A 107 5.74 1.40 16.17
CA ALA A 107 6.60 1.67 15.04
C ALA A 107 6.32 0.67 13.90
N VAL A 108 5.68 1.14 12.83
CA VAL A 108 5.43 0.37 11.61
C VAL A 108 6.06 1.06 10.41
N SER A 109 6.24 0.34 9.31
CA SER A 109 6.67 0.94 8.05
C SER A 109 5.46 1.09 7.13
N SER A 110 5.55 2.02 6.17
CA SER A 110 4.73 1.90 4.96
C SER A 110 5.44 0.92 4.02
N GLY A 111 4.70 -0.01 3.41
CA GLY A 111 5.21 -0.81 2.29
C GLY A 111 5.25 0.00 0.98
N SER A 112 4.66 1.19 1.00
CA SER A 112 4.96 2.26 0.08
C SER A 112 6.34 2.80 0.45
N SER A 113 7.38 2.49 -0.31
CA SER A 113 8.48 3.44 -0.47
C SER A 113 7.93 4.67 -1.20
N CYS A 114 7.06 5.44 -0.53
CA CYS A 114 6.94 6.85 -0.81
C CYS A 114 8.24 7.45 -0.30
N THR A 115 9.31 7.32 -1.08
CA THR A 115 10.42 8.24 -0.97
C THR A 115 9.79 9.62 -1.07
N SER A 116 9.91 10.39 0.00
CA SER A 116 9.31 11.71 0.22
C SER A 116 9.63 12.75 -0.86
N SER A 117 10.36 12.38 -1.92
CA SER A 117 10.79 13.24 -3.01
C SER A 117 10.08 12.98 -4.35
N THR A 118 9.38 11.86 -4.56
CA THR A 118 8.72 11.60 -5.88
C THR A 118 7.33 10.99 -5.85
N LEU A 119 6.73 10.72 -4.67
CA LEU A 119 5.31 10.33 -4.49
C LEU A 119 4.78 9.26 -5.47
N THR A 120 5.69 8.46 -6.01
CA THR A 120 5.39 7.42 -6.99
C THR A 120 4.99 6.16 -6.21
N PRO A 121 3.93 5.43 -6.62
CA PRO A 121 3.58 4.16 -6.00
C PRO A 121 4.79 3.24 -5.89
N SER A 122 4.86 2.46 -4.81
CA SER A 122 5.90 1.45 -4.65
C SER A 122 5.97 0.59 -5.90
N HIS A 123 7.14 0.55 -6.55
CA HIS A 123 7.34 -0.23 -7.76
C HIS A 123 6.99 -1.72 -7.55
N VAL A 124 7.09 -2.23 -6.31
CA VAL A 124 6.68 -3.58 -5.92
C VAL A 124 5.16 -3.71 -5.87
N LEU A 125 4.45 -2.81 -5.17
CA LEU A 125 2.98 -2.83 -5.12
C LEU A 125 2.38 -2.66 -6.52
N ARG A 126 2.97 -1.76 -7.33
CA ARG A 126 2.67 -1.58 -8.75
C ARG A 126 2.89 -2.85 -9.56
N ALA A 127 4.04 -3.51 -9.40
CA ALA A 127 4.32 -4.77 -10.09
C ALA A 127 3.37 -5.90 -9.68
N MET A 128 2.84 -5.86 -8.44
CA MET A 128 1.81 -6.78 -7.96
C MET A 128 0.39 -6.40 -8.41
N GLY A 129 0.18 -5.20 -8.95
CA GLY A 129 -1.15 -4.71 -9.33
C GLY A 129 -2.11 -4.53 -8.15
N VAL A 130 -1.58 -4.21 -6.96
CA VAL A 130 -2.38 -4.03 -5.75
C VAL A 130 -2.48 -2.56 -5.35
N LEU A 131 -3.59 -2.21 -4.67
CA LEU A 131 -3.86 -0.86 -4.18
C LEU A 131 -2.73 -0.36 -3.27
N SER A 132 -2.18 0.80 -3.62
CA SER A 132 -1.04 1.39 -2.92
C SER A 132 -1.43 2.25 -1.70
N GLU A 133 -2.72 2.58 -1.59
CA GLU A 133 -3.33 3.39 -0.53
C GLU A 133 -3.23 2.76 0.86
N GLY A 134 -2.98 3.60 1.86
CA GLY A 134 -3.03 3.20 3.27
C GLY A 134 -2.18 1.97 3.60
N ASN A 135 -1.10 1.74 2.84
CA ASN A 135 -0.31 0.53 2.95
C ASN A 135 0.57 0.55 4.21
N VAL A 136 0.42 -0.48 5.02
CA VAL A 136 1.19 -0.71 6.25
C VAL A 136 1.91 -2.03 6.13
N ARG A 137 3.21 -2.01 6.39
CA ARG A 137 4.07 -3.18 6.59
C ARG A 137 4.43 -3.26 8.06
N VAL A 138 3.95 -4.32 8.70
CA VAL A 138 4.30 -4.68 10.07
C VAL A 138 5.39 -5.75 10.02
N SER A 139 6.52 -5.46 10.66
CA SER A 139 7.63 -6.40 10.86
C SER A 139 7.68 -6.74 12.34
N LEU A 140 7.59 -8.02 12.69
CA LEU A 140 7.68 -8.49 14.08
C LEU A 140 9.14 -8.81 14.42
N PRO A 141 9.77 -8.08 15.36
CA PRO A 141 11.11 -8.42 15.83
C PRO A 141 11.18 -9.78 16.55
N PRO A 142 12.38 -10.37 16.69
CA PRO A 142 12.56 -11.52 17.56
C PRO A 142 12.08 -11.25 18.98
N GLY A 143 11.33 -12.20 19.56
CA GLY A 143 10.79 -12.08 20.91
C GLY A 143 9.48 -11.28 21.05
N THR A 144 8.89 -10.78 19.96
CA THR A 144 7.55 -10.16 20.01
C THR A 144 6.54 -11.08 20.65
N ARG A 145 5.81 -10.61 21.66
CA ARG A 145 4.83 -11.44 22.37
C ARG A 145 3.44 -11.35 21.73
N GLU A 146 2.63 -12.37 21.95
CA GLU A 146 1.26 -12.41 21.44
C GLU A 146 0.43 -11.23 21.96
N GLU A 147 0.59 -10.85 23.22
CA GLU A 147 -0.16 -9.72 23.80
C GLU A 147 0.16 -8.38 23.13
N GLU A 148 1.36 -8.23 22.54
CA GLU A 148 1.72 -7.03 21.79
C GLU A 148 1.00 -6.98 20.44
N VAL A 149 0.82 -8.15 19.81
CA VAL A 149 0.03 -8.31 18.58
C VAL A 149 -1.45 -8.08 18.85
N GLU A 150 -1.99 -8.62 19.95
CA GLU A 150 -3.37 -8.35 20.36
C GLU A 150 -3.61 -6.87 20.66
N ARG A 151 -2.67 -6.20 21.35
CA ARG A 151 -2.74 -4.75 21.57
C ARG A 151 -2.78 -3.99 20.25
N PHE A 152 -1.96 -4.38 19.28
CA PHE A 152 -1.97 -3.77 17.94
C PHE A 152 -3.33 -3.96 17.25
N LEU A 153 -3.88 -5.18 17.27
CA LEU A 153 -5.17 -5.49 16.67
C LEU A 153 -6.34 -4.77 17.35
N ALA A 154 -6.26 -4.52 18.65
CA ALA A 154 -7.27 -3.76 19.38
C ALA A 154 -7.27 -2.25 19.02
N VAL A 155 -6.09 -1.68 18.77
CA VAL A 155 -5.92 -0.25 18.47
C VAL A 155 -6.20 0.07 17.00
N LEU A 156 -5.79 -0.81 16.09
CA LEU A 156 -5.79 -0.56 14.65
C LEU A 156 -7.14 -0.04 14.10
N PRO A 157 -8.32 -0.61 14.44
CA PRO A 157 -9.60 -0.14 13.91
C PRO A 157 -9.91 1.30 14.29
N GLY A 158 -9.61 1.69 15.54
CA GLY A 158 -9.82 3.06 16.01
C GLY A 158 -8.96 4.07 15.27
N VAL A 159 -7.69 3.75 15.06
CA VAL A 159 -6.77 4.61 14.30
C VAL A 159 -7.21 4.73 12.84
N VAL A 160 -7.59 3.63 12.20
CA VAL A 160 -8.09 3.65 10.82
C VAL A 160 -9.37 4.49 10.71
N ALA A 161 -10.31 4.32 11.63
CA ALA A 161 -11.54 5.10 11.66
C ALA A 161 -11.28 6.61 11.83
N GLU A 162 -10.34 6.98 12.71
CA GLU A 162 -9.93 8.37 12.91
C GLU A 162 -9.39 8.99 11.61
N VAL A 163 -8.49 8.30 10.91
CA VAL A 163 -7.90 8.80 9.66
C VAL A 163 -8.96 8.90 8.55
N ARG A 164 -9.85 7.90 8.43
CA ARG A 164 -10.99 7.97 7.50
C ARG A 164 -11.91 9.14 7.80
N GLY A 165 -12.19 9.42 9.07
CA GLY A 165 -13.02 10.55 9.49
C GLY A 165 -12.44 11.90 9.07
N ARG A 166 -11.11 12.05 9.11
CA ARG A 166 -10.44 13.30 8.69
C ARG A 166 -10.46 13.50 7.17
N LEU A 167 -10.39 12.42 6.40
CA LEU A 167 -10.57 12.45 4.93
C LEU A 167 -12.05 12.61 4.53
N GLY A 168 -12.98 12.38 5.46
CA GLY A 168 -14.43 12.51 5.30
C GLY A 168 -15.09 13.76 5.94
N ALA A 169 -14.35 14.64 6.61
CA ALA A 169 -14.86 15.90 7.18
C ALA A 169 -14.31 17.08 6.36
N SER A 170 -15.13 17.90 5.70
CA SER A 170 -16.16 18.75 6.32
C SER A 170 -17.51 18.76 5.58
N PRO A 171 -18.65 18.68 6.28
CA PRO A 171 -19.93 19.19 5.83
C PRO A 171 -20.17 20.58 6.44
N THR A 172 -19.77 21.66 5.75
CA THR A 172 -20.42 22.98 5.89
C THR A 172 -19.96 23.96 4.82
N GLY A 173 -20.87 24.30 3.91
CA GLY A 173 -20.75 25.34 2.89
C GLY A 173 -21.77 25.06 1.78
N PRO A 174 -22.68 25.98 1.45
CA PRO A 174 -23.78 25.68 0.52
C PRO A 174 -23.22 25.31 -0.85
N ALA A 175 -23.76 24.22 -1.41
CA ALA A 175 -23.45 23.78 -2.76
C ALA A 175 -23.62 24.95 -3.74
N PRO A 176 -22.61 25.27 -4.59
CA PRO A 176 -22.86 26.18 -5.69
C PRO A 176 -23.88 25.53 -6.63
N ALA A 177 -24.90 26.32 -6.97
CA ALA A 177 -26.03 25.92 -7.77
C ALA A 177 -25.61 25.27 -9.09
N ALA A 178 -26.29 24.19 -9.44
CA ALA A 178 -26.26 23.61 -10.77
C ALA A 178 -26.64 24.68 -11.81
N VAL A 179 -25.82 24.79 -12.86
CA VAL A 179 -26.12 25.57 -14.06
C VAL A 179 -26.66 24.61 -15.12
N PRO A 180 -27.79 24.91 -15.80
CA PRO A 180 -28.37 24.01 -16.79
C PRO A 180 -27.75 24.18 -18.20
N SER A 181 -27.49 23.02 -18.80
CA SER A 181 -27.52 22.59 -20.22
C SER A 181 -27.52 23.58 -21.39
N SER A 182 -26.77 23.19 -22.43
CA SER A 182 -27.22 23.12 -23.85
C SER A 182 -26.16 22.31 -24.61
N GLY A 183 -26.41 21.32 -25.47
CA GLY A 183 -27.61 20.66 -26.01
C GLY A 183 -27.13 19.56 -27.00
N ASP A 184 -28.11 18.87 -27.59
CA ASP A 184 -28.09 17.96 -28.75
C ASP A 184 -27.96 16.42 -28.56
N GLU A 185 -29.11 15.80 -28.86
CA GLU A 185 -29.41 14.55 -29.59
C GLU A 185 -28.83 13.19 -29.15
N GLY A 186 -29.68 12.43 -28.44
CA GLY A 186 -30.03 11.04 -28.78
C GLY A 186 -29.04 9.92 -28.46
N ASP A 187 -29.12 9.36 -27.25
CA ASP A 187 -28.99 7.90 -27.02
C ASP A 187 -29.60 7.55 -25.65
N GLU A 188 -30.07 6.32 -25.48
CA GLU A 188 -30.79 5.82 -24.30
C GLU A 188 -29.91 5.83 -23.02
N GLY A 189 -29.81 6.97 -22.36
CA GLY A 189 -29.71 7.12 -20.90
C GLY A 189 -28.60 6.38 -20.14
N GLU A 190 -27.35 6.36 -20.60
CA GLU A 190 -26.21 6.12 -19.70
C GLU A 190 -26.03 7.36 -18.81
N GLU A 191 -26.70 7.37 -17.65
CA GLU A 191 -26.52 8.41 -16.64
C GLU A 191 -25.04 8.42 -16.21
N SER A 192 -24.33 9.51 -16.54
CA SER A 192 -22.88 9.62 -16.35
C SER A 192 -22.50 10.78 -15.45
N VAL A 193 -21.54 10.55 -14.55
CA VAL A 193 -21.04 11.54 -13.59
C VAL A 193 -19.55 11.71 -13.78
N THR A 194 -19.08 12.95 -13.81
CA THR A 194 -17.64 13.25 -13.85
C THR A 194 -17.14 13.71 -12.47
N VAL A 195 -16.03 13.14 -12.03
CA VAL A 195 -15.30 13.46 -10.81
C VAL A 195 -14.00 14.13 -11.20
N ASP A 196 -13.82 15.39 -10.79
CA ASP A 196 -12.55 16.10 -10.95
C ASP A 196 -11.67 15.88 -9.71
N SER A 197 -10.56 15.17 -9.90
CA SER A 197 -9.54 14.92 -8.89
C SER A 197 -8.15 15.34 -9.40
N LEU A 198 -8.07 16.29 -10.34
CA LEU A 198 -6.80 16.83 -10.82
C LEU A 198 -6.05 17.56 -9.69
N GLY A 199 -4.74 17.37 -9.65
CA GLY A 199 -3.86 17.87 -8.59
C GLY A 199 -4.08 17.20 -7.23
N LYS A 200 -4.96 16.20 -7.14
CA LYS A 200 -5.16 15.38 -5.95
C LYS A 200 -4.38 14.08 -6.09
N LEU A 201 -3.77 13.65 -5.00
CA LEU A 201 -2.95 12.45 -4.97
C LEU A 201 -3.71 11.32 -4.30
N CYS A 202 -3.35 10.08 -4.64
CA CYS A 202 -3.66 8.87 -3.89
C CYS A 202 -3.65 9.13 -2.36
N PRO A 203 -4.74 8.84 -1.62
CA PRO A 203 -5.91 8.05 -2.01
C PRO A 203 -7.10 8.82 -2.62
N VAL A 204 -6.99 10.14 -2.84
CA VAL A 204 -8.15 11.01 -3.10
C VAL A 204 -8.93 10.64 -4.38
N PRO A 205 -8.30 10.37 -5.55
CA PRO A 205 -9.04 10.01 -6.76
C PRO A 205 -9.96 8.79 -6.58
N VAL A 206 -9.51 7.76 -5.86
CA VAL A 206 -10.29 6.54 -5.60
C VAL A 206 -11.37 6.78 -4.55
N ILE A 207 -11.11 7.63 -3.55
CA ILE A 207 -12.12 8.06 -2.58
C ILE A 207 -13.28 8.77 -3.30
N GLU A 208 -12.97 9.72 -4.18
CA GLU A 208 -13.99 10.48 -4.90
C GLU A 208 -14.74 9.61 -5.92
N LEU A 209 -14.04 8.69 -6.59
CA LEU A 209 -14.65 7.63 -7.41
C LEU A 209 -15.66 6.82 -6.58
N ALA A 210 -15.25 6.29 -5.42
CA ALA A 210 -16.12 5.47 -4.58
C ALA A 210 -17.38 6.23 -4.12
N LYS A 211 -17.24 7.51 -3.76
CA LYS A 211 -18.37 8.40 -3.44
C LYS A 211 -19.29 8.62 -4.64
N ALA A 212 -18.74 8.75 -5.85
CA ALA A 212 -19.52 8.99 -7.06
C ALA A 212 -20.23 7.73 -7.57
N VAL A 213 -19.57 6.56 -7.53
CA VAL A 213 -20.15 5.28 -7.97
C VAL A 213 -21.40 4.95 -7.15
N GLY A 214 -21.41 5.24 -5.84
CA GLY A 214 -22.60 5.05 -5.02
C GLY A 214 -23.82 5.89 -5.44
N ARG A 215 -23.61 7.00 -6.17
CA ARG A 215 -24.65 7.97 -6.57
C ARG A 215 -25.24 7.72 -7.97
N VAL A 216 -24.54 6.99 -8.84
CA VAL A 216 -25.05 6.64 -10.20
C VAL A 216 -25.87 5.35 -10.16
N PRO A 217 -26.92 5.16 -10.98
CA PRO A 217 -27.66 3.90 -11.05
C PRO A 217 -26.78 2.74 -11.56
N VAL A 218 -27.21 1.49 -11.36
CA VAL A 218 -26.57 0.32 -11.98
C VAL A 218 -26.61 0.48 -13.50
N GLY A 219 -25.47 0.29 -14.16
CA GLY A 219 -25.26 0.58 -15.58
C GLY A 219 -24.73 1.99 -15.87
N GLY A 220 -24.86 2.92 -14.93
CA GLY A 220 -24.32 4.28 -15.03
C GLY A 220 -22.79 4.32 -15.02
N VAL A 221 -22.22 5.37 -15.60
CA VAL A 221 -20.76 5.49 -15.80
C VAL A 221 -20.18 6.68 -15.04
N VAL A 222 -19.16 6.44 -14.24
CA VAL A 222 -18.36 7.48 -13.60
C VAL A 222 -17.09 7.73 -14.41
N THR A 223 -16.83 8.98 -14.75
CA THR A 223 -15.57 9.43 -15.35
C THR A 223 -14.73 10.13 -14.28
N VAL A 224 -13.49 9.70 -14.06
CA VAL A 224 -12.57 10.30 -13.09
C VAL A 224 -11.44 11.01 -13.84
N LEU A 225 -11.24 12.29 -13.57
CA LEU A 225 -10.08 13.05 -14.03
C LEU A 225 -9.02 13.03 -12.93
N ALA A 226 -7.87 12.40 -13.18
CA ALA A 226 -6.79 12.29 -12.20
C ALA A 226 -5.42 12.25 -12.89
N ASP A 227 -4.55 13.20 -12.55
CA ASP A 227 -3.17 13.33 -13.02
C ASP A 227 -2.14 12.62 -12.14
N ASP A 228 -2.61 11.97 -11.07
CA ASP A 228 -1.82 11.08 -10.25
C ASP A 228 -1.48 9.78 -11.00
N GLU A 229 -0.19 9.44 -11.08
CA GLU A 229 0.27 8.19 -11.71
C GLU A 229 -0.28 6.93 -11.04
N ALA A 230 -0.61 7.01 -9.73
CA ALA A 230 -1.17 5.89 -9.00
C ALA A 230 -2.58 5.52 -9.49
N ALA A 231 -3.36 6.50 -9.97
CA ALA A 231 -4.74 6.30 -10.42
C ALA A 231 -4.85 5.25 -11.53
N ARG A 232 -3.83 5.15 -12.39
CA ARG A 232 -3.77 4.16 -13.48
C ARG A 232 -3.73 2.71 -12.99
N LEU A 233 -3.24 2.49 -11.78
CA LEU A 233 -3.18 1.16 -11.14
C LEU A 233 -4.31 0.99 -10.13
N ASP A 234 -4.56 2.04 -9.34
CA ASP A 234 -5.47 1.98 -8.22
C ASP A 234 -6.94 1.93 -8.70
N ILE A 235 -7.34 2.66 -9.76
CA ILE A 235 -8.72 2.63 -10.27
C ILE A 235 -9.12 1.25 -10.81
N PRO A 236 -8.34 0.60 -11.70
CA PRO A 236 -8.67 -0.75 -12.14
C PRO A 236 -8.68 -1.78 -11.00
N ALA A 237 -7.72 -1.70 -10.08
CA ALA A 237 -7.65 -2.59 -8.91
C ALA A 237 -8.86 -2.41 -7.99
N TRP A 238 -9.29 -1.17 -7.76
CA TRP A 238 -10.50 -0.84 -7.02
C TRP A 238 -11.74 -1.41 -7.70
N CYS A 239 -11.87 -1.27 -9.03
CA CYS A 239 -12.99 -1.83 -9.80
C CYS A 239 -13.09 -3.34 -9.62
N ALA A 240 -11.97 -4.06 -9.81
CA ALA A 240 -11.91 -5.52 -9.64
C ALA A 240 -12.33 -5.95 -8.23
N MET A 241 -11.87 -5.22 -7.21
CA MET A 241 -12.19 -5.51 -5.81
C MET A 241 -13.64 -5.18 -5.44
N ARG A 242 -14.22 -4.13 -6.04
CA ARG A 242 -15.60 -3.70 -5.79
C ARG A 242 -16.63 -4.34 -6.71
N GLY A 243 -16.21 -5.24 -7.59
CA GLY A 243 -17.07 -5.84 -8.60
C GLY A 243 -17.64 -4.81 -9.58
N GLN A 244 -16.91 -3.74 -9.86
CA GLN A 244 -17.29 -2.71 -10.84
C GLN A 244 -16.52 -2.94 -12.15
N GLU A 245 -17.03 -2.44 -13.27
CA GLU A 245 -16.40 -2.61 -14.58
C GLU A 245 -15.52 -1.41 -14.93
N TYR A 246 -14.22 -1.65 -15.16
CA TYR A 246 -13.32 -0.62 -15.66
C TYR A 246 -13.38 -0.57 -17.20
N LEU A 247 -13.83 0.56 -17.75
CA LEU A 247 -14.01 0.75 -19.19
C LEU A 247 -12.76 1.27 -19.92
N GLY A 248 -11.67 1.50 -19.19
CA GLY A 248 -10.40 1.96 -19.75
C GLY A 248 -10.10 3.45 -19.53
N GLU A 249 -8.99 3.87 -20.13
CA GLU A 249 -8.47 5.24 -20.11
C GLU A 249 -8.58 5.82 -21.53
N PRO A 250 -9.74 6.40 -21.93
CA PRO A 250 -9.95 6.89 -23.30
C PRO A 250 -8.99 8.02 -23.68
N THR A 251 -8.62 8.84 -22.71
CA THR A 251 -7.63 9.92 -22.83
C THR A 251 -6.73 9.91 -21.61
N HIS A 252 -5.49 10.38 -21.76
CA HIS A 252 -4.54 10.48 -20.66
C HIS A 252 -5.19 11.16 -19.44
N HIS A 253 -5.03 10.59 -18.25
CA HIS A 253 -5.61 11.09 -16.98
C HIS A 253 -7.15 11.01 -16.88
N THR A 254 -7.83 10.30 -17.77
CA THR A 254 -9.29 10.17 -17.77
C THR A 254 -9.66 8.69 -17.67
N TYR A 255 -10.34 8.30 -16.59
CA TYR A 255 -10.68 6.91 -16.32
C TYR A 255 -12.19 6.71 -16.29
N ARG A 256 -12.72 5.72 -17.00
CA ARG A 256 -14.16 5.42 -17.01
C ARG A 256 -14.46 4.12 -16.26
N VAL A 257 -15.47 4.17 -15.39
CA VAL A 257 -15.91 3.04 -14.55
C VAL A 257 -17.42 2.91 -14.66
N ARG A 258 -17.92 1.73 -15.01
CA ARG A 258 -19.36 1.43 -15.01
C ARG A 258 -19.76 0.78 -13.70
N ARG A 259 -20.84 1.28 -13.11
CA ARG A 259 -21.44 0.69 -11.92
C ARG A 259 -22.11 -0.63 -12.26
N LEU A 260 -21.72 -1.69 -11.60
CA LEU A 260 -22.44 -2.98 -11.61
C LEU A 260 -23.24 -3.15 -10.30
N ALA A 261 -24.15 -4.13 -10.31
CA ALA A 261 -25.03 -4.45 -9.19
C ALA A 261 -24.29 -5.00 -7.97
#